data_AF-A0A534RTF5-F1
#
_entry.id   AF-A0A534RTF5-F1
#
_cell.length_a   1.000
_cell.length_b   1.000
_cell.length_c   1.000
_cell.angle_alpha   90.00
_cell.angle_beta   90.00
_cell.angle_gamma   90.00
#
_symmetry.space_group_name_H-M   'P 1'
#
loop_
_entity.id
_entity.type
_entity.pdbx_description
1 polymer ?
#
loop_
_entity_poly.entity_id
_entity_poly.type
_entity_poly.pdbx_seq_one_letter_code
_entity_poly.pdbx_strand_id
1 'polypeptide(L)'
;MTCLACVGQAAAGQTVALDYGSLNSAQFGTDSPENFCQRSIGQASTKFFLDRLKALQKCWDGRLKGHHSNACPDPGDGKAVTRIAHAEESKVSRICRACGGADHQCGGGDDLALGQVGFAAQCSDVTAPSDGSCSATITDMSGVVTCVDCDATFASDCMADLGVSALVPYPQDCSPTTPPDFCPAPAVPAMIGQIAFTGSPGTANCGGASFSPPADPQFSGEVDDGNGMKLADLGLGCLYSGSASMAGVALPDGFTSILAITGTSGSTLTLGGSDGTGPADCTKGAGPAMHCVNANPGASCTLDADCGGIPSSCALDANCFFGPPTPVSNGALSICIANALRTDACGVADLTAMSTTLAVALSSRLYLTGNAASPCPRCDSGSCTAGERAGMPCTGVGTKGTTLECPPQSSQFIGTLPVSLVPATTGTSMLPAPNGAFCRAQTTAGAFGLAGARLIREVGQPLTLAGLGTFTTALGATFCIPASGSSLVDGAVGLPGPGALSISGTTTVNIP
;
A
#
# COMPACT_ATOMS: atom_id res chain seq x y z
N MET A 1 14.58 13.87 -16.34
CA MET A 1 15.70 13.99 -15.37
C MET A 1 15.26 14.40 -13.97
N THR A 2 14.14 15.12 -13.80
CA THR A 2 13.56 15.48 -12.49
C THR A 2 13.07 14.28 -11.66
N CYS A 3 12.59 13.20 -12.31
CA CYS A 3 12.10 11.99 -11.63
C CYS A 3 13.18 11.27 -10.79
N LEU A 4 14.33 10.91 -11.38
CA LEU A 4 15.43 10.25 -10.66
C LEU A 4 15.99 11.10 -9.50
N ALA A 5 16.02 12.43 -9.66
CA ALA A 5 16.43 13.32 -8.59
C ALA A 5 15.43 13.35 -7.43
N CYS A 6 14.12 13.35 -7.73
CA CYS A 6 13.06 13.26 -6.71
C CYS A 6 13.08 11.90 -5.99
N VAL A 7 13.28 10.81 -6.74
CA VAL A 7 13.37 9.46 -6.16
C VAL A 7 14.63 9.33 -5.30
N GLY A 8 15.77 9.90 -5.72
CA GLY A 8 16.98 9.94 -4.90
C GLY A 8 16.83 10.76 -3.61
N GLN A 9 16.06 11.85 -3.64
CA GLN A 9 15.72 12.62 -2.44
C GLN A 9 14.78 11.86 -1.51
N ALA A 10 13.78 11.17 -2.07
CA ALA A 10 12.87 10.31 -1.31
C ALA A 10 13.59 9.13 -0.67
N ALA A 11 14.50 8.48 -1.40
CA ALA A 11 15.33 7.38 -0.88
C ALA A 11 16.25 7.85 0.25
N ALA A 12 16.86 9.04 0.14
CA ALA A 12 17.63 9.63 1.24
C ALA A 12 16.74 9.91 2.48
N GLY A 13 15.51 10.40 2.26
CA GLY A 13 14.53 10.58 3.33
C GLY A 13 14.05 9.26 3.95
N GLN A 14 13.98 8.19 3.16
CA GLN A 14 13.63 6.85 3.62
C GLN A 14 14.76 6.23 4.45
N THR A 15 16.03 6.35 4.05
CA THR A 15 17.17 5.96 4.89
C THR A 15 17.10 6.65 6.25
N VAL A 16 16.72 7.94 6.25
CA VAL A 16 16.47 8.68 7.50
C VAL A 16 15.29 8.10 8.28
N ALA A 17 14.17 7.78 7.63
CA ALA A 17 13.01 7.22 8.33
C ALA A 17 13.29 5.82 8.95
N LEU A 18 14.02 4.96 8.22
CA LEU A 18 14.40 3.61 8.65
C LEU A 18 15.37 3.65 9.85
N ASP A 19 16.36 4.54 9.81
CA ASP A 19 17.37 4.66 10.87
C ASP A 19 16.90 5.46 12.10
N TYR A 20 15.95 6.41 11.94
CA TYR A 20 15.71 7.47 12.96
C TYR A 20 14.30 7.57 13.52
N GLY A 21 13.37 6.66 13.16
CA GLY A 21 11.97 6.71 13.62
C GLY A 21 11.77 6.65 15.15
N SER A 22 12.81 6.30 15.92
CA SER A 22 12.76 6.09 17.37
C SER A 22 13.61 7.07 18.19
N LEU A 23 14.38 7.98 17.56
CA LEU A 23 15.34 8.83 18.27
C LEU A 23 14.70 9.59 19.42
N ASN A 24 15.45 9.72 20.52
CA ASN A 24 14.99 10.44 21.70
C ASN A 24 14.93 11.95 21.41
N SER A 25 13.76 12.41 20.99
CA SER A 25 13.50 13.80 20.60
C SER A 25 13.70 14.80 21.74
N ALA A 26 13.66 14.35 23.00
CA ALA A 26 13.95 15.19 24.16
C ALA A 26 15.39 15.70 24.20
N GLN A 27 16.30 15.06 23.45
CA GLN A 27 17.70 15.47 23.35
C GLN A 27 17.96 16.42 22.17
N PHE A 28 16.97 16.77 21.35
CA PHE A 28 17.23 17.63 20.19
C PHE A 28 17.55 19.07 20.60
N GLY A 29 18.71 19.56 20.16
CA GLY A 29 19.15 20.93 20.43
C GLY A 29 19.72 21.16 21.84
N THR A 30 19.99 20.09 22.60
CA THR A 30 20.56 20.17 23.96
C THR A 30 22.09 20.25 23.97
N ASP A 31 22.75 20.10 22.81
CA ASP A 31 24.22 19.98 22.66
C ASP A 31 24.84 18.91 23.59
N SER A 32 24.05 17.93 24.05
CA SER A 32 24.51 16.84 24.90
C SER A 32 25.29 15.79 24.09
N PRO A 33 26.05 14.90 24.75
CA PRO A 33 26.67 13.75 24.09
C PRO A 33 25.65 12.89 23.33
N GLU A 34 24.45 12.71 23.88
CA GLU A 34 23.34 12.02 23.22
C GLU A 34 22.89 12.76 21.95
N ASN A 35 22.72 14.09 22.02
CA ASN A 35 22.38 14.88 20.83
C ASN A 35 23.47 14.81 19.76
N PHE A 36 24.74 14.84 20.17
CA PHE A 36 25.87 14.74 19.26
C PHE A 36 25.89 13.37 18.56
N CYS A 37 25.73 12.29 19.31
CA CYS A 37 25.61 10.93 18.77
C CYS A 37 24.44 10.81 17.79
N GLN A 38 23.23 11.24 18.16
CA GLN A 38 22.04 11.24 17.28
C GLN A 38 22.31 11.94 15.93
N ARG A 39 22.91 13.14 15.98
CA ARG A 39 23.25 13.92 14.78
C ARG A 39 24.33 13.24 13.94
N SER A 40 25.31 12.64 14.58
CA SER A 40 26.41 11.96 13.91
C SER A 40 25.96 10.69 13.20
N ILE A 41 25.04 9.92 13.77
CA ILE A 41 24.40 8.79 13.07
C ILE A 41 23.68 9.35 11.84
N GLY A 42 22.79 10.34 12.03
CA GLY A 42 22.10 11.11 10.97
C GLY A 42 22.95 11.44 9.75
N GLN A 43 24.05 12.12 10.02
CA GLN A 43 24.97 12.60 9.00
C GLN A 43 25.81 11.48 8.38
N ALA A 44 26.23 10.50 9.18
CA ALA A 44 27.03 9.37 8.72
C ALA A 44 26.24 8.47 7.76
N SER A 45 25.00 8.10 8.10
CA SER A 45 24.16 7.25 7.22
C SER A 45 23.87 7.93 5.89
N THR A 46 23.42 9.20 5.94
CA THR A 46 23.12 9.96 4.71
C THR A 46 24.36 10.07 3.83
N LYS A 47 25.53 10.35 4.42
CA LYS A 47 26.78 10.47 3.68
C LYS A 47 27.21 9.13 3.09
N PHE A 48 27.09 8.04 3.85
CA PHE A 48 27.42 6.70 3.38
C PHE A 48 26.56 6.29 2.19
N PHE A 49 25.23 6.45 2.31
CA PHE A 49 24.29 6.23 1.21
C PHE A 49 24.69 6.99 -0.06
N LEU A 50 24.97 8.29 0.04
CA LEU A 50 25.33 9.12 -1.10
C LEU A 50 26.67 8.71 -1.73
N ASP A 51 27.69 8.40 -0.91
CA ASP A 51 29.01 8.00 -1.40
C ASP A 51 28.96 6.61 -2.07
N ARG A 52 28.19 5.67 -1.50
CA ARG A 52 27.94 4.33 -2.06
C ARG A 52 27.19 4.42 -3.38
N LEU A 53 26.09 5.18 -3.43
CA LEU A 53 25.32 5.41 -4.67
C LEU A 53 26.20 6.03 -5.77
N LYS A 54 27.03 7.01 -5.42
CA LYS A 54 27.96 7.64 -6.38
C LYS A 54 29.02 6.66 -6.90
N ALA A 55 29.48 5.73 -6.07
CA ALA A 55 30.41 4.69 -6.49
C ALA A 55 29.74 3.74 -7.51
N LEU A 56 28.51 3.31 -7.23
CA LEU A 56 27.71 2.47 -8.12
C LEU A 56 27.37 3.17 -9.43
N GLN A 57 26.90 4.42 -9.38
CA GLN A 57 26.62 5.23 -10.58
C GLN A 57 27.84 5.32 -11.50
N LYS A 58 29.03 5.60 -10.95
CA LYS A 58 30.26 5.67 -11.76
C LYS A 58 30.61 4.34 -12.42
N CYS A 59 30.39 3.22 -11.73
CA CYS A 59 30.61 1.90 -12.28
C CYS A 59 29.64 1.62 -13.43
N TRP A 60 28.34 1.85 -13.20
CA TRP A 60 27.30 1.65 -14.18
C TRP A 60 27.45 2.55 -15.42
N ASP A 61 27.80 3.82 -15.23
CA ASP A 61 28.14 4.74 -16.32
C ASP A 61 29.33 4.23 -17.15
N GLY A 62 30.34 3.65 -16.49
CA GLY A 62 31.49 3.04 -17.13
C GLY A 62 31.08 1.88 -18.04
N ARG A 63 30.21 1.01 -17.54
CA ARG A 63 29.64 -0.10 -18.30
C ARG A 63 28.79 0.39 -19.48
N LEU A 64 27.91 1.36 -19.27
CA LEU A 64 27.06 1.95 -20.32
C LEU A 64 27.88 2.61 -21.44
N LYS A 65 29.05 3.17 -21.11
CA LYS A 65 30.00 3.73 -22.08
C LYS A 65 30.91 2.68 -22.75
N GLY A 66 30.76 1.40 -22.39
CA GLY A 66 31.54 0.30 -22.95
C GLY A 66 32.96 0.16 -22.40
N HIS A 67 33.29 0.77 -21.25
CA HIS A 67 34.62 0.66 -20.65
C HIS A 67 34.89 -0.69 -19.97
N HIS A 68 33.83 -1.42 -19.59
CA HIS A 68 33.89 -2.80 -19.11
C HIS A 68 32.52 -3.46 -19.31
N SER A 69 32.46 -4.79 -19.15
CA SER A 69 31.22 -5.58 -19.23
C SER A 69 30.83 -6.24 -17.90
N ASN A 70 31.68 -6.09 -16.86
CA ASN A 70 31.48 -6.69 -15.54
C ASN A 70 30.22 -6.19 -14.82
N ALA A 71 29.64 -7.03 -13.96
CA ALA A 71 28.62 -6.62 -13.00
C ALA A 71 29.19 -5.60 -12.01
N CYS A 72 28.41 -4.59 -11.65
CA CYS A 72 28.76 -3.62 -10.61
C CYS A 72 28.12 -4.03 -9.28
N PRO A 73 28.75 -3.77 -8.12
CA PRO A 73 30.07 -3.15 -7.98
C PRO A 73 31.24 -4.13 -8.17
N ASP A 74 31.00 -5.44 -8.16
CA ASP A 74 32.04 -6.49 -8.17
C ASP A 74 31.78 -7.50 -9.33
N PRO A 75 32.75 -7.76 -10.24
CA PRO A 75 34.10 -7.18 -10.31
C PRO A 75 34.16 -5.74 -10.83
N GLY A 76 33.05 -5.22 -11.36
CA GLY A 76 32.84 -3.80 -11.69
C GLY A 76 33.93 -3.14 -12.54
N ASP A 77 34.17 -1.87 -12.25
CA ASP A 77 35.22 -1.03 -12.83
C ASP A 77 36.58 -1.19 -12.12
N GLY A 78 36.69 -2.15 -11.18
CA GLY A 78 37.85 -2.34 -10.30
C GLY A 78 38.08 -1.23 -9.28
N LYS A 79 37.14 -0.28 -9.13
CA LYS A 79 37.26 0.88 -8.21
C LYS A 79 36.04 1.05 -7.31
N ALA A 80 34.86 0.59 -7.73
CA ALA A 80 33.61 0.71 -7.00
C ALA A 80 33.72 0.08 -5.61
N VAL A 81 34.20 -1.17 -5.53
CA VAL A 81 34.39 -1.89 -4.25
C VAL A 81 35.26 -1.10 -3.28
N THR A 82 36.40 -0.57 -3.72
CA THR A 82 37.30 0.21 -2.85
C THR A 82 36.68 1.54 -2.40
N ARG A 83 35.88 2.19 -3.26
CA ARG A 83 35.16 3.42 -2.88
C ARG A 83 34.07 3.15 -1.86
N ILE A 84 33.36 2.03 -2.00
CA ILE A 84 32.32 1.60 -1.05
C ILE A 84 32.97 1.26 0.30
N ALA A 85 34.07 0.49 0.30
CA ALA A 85 34.81 0.18 1.52
C ALA A 85 35.32 1.43 2.26
N HIS A 86 35.79 2.45 1.51
CA HIS A 86 36.22 3.71 2.13
C HIS A 86 35.05 4.53 2.71
N ALA A 87 33.89 4.51 2.04
CA ALA A 87 32.68 5.12 2.56
C ALA A 87 32.24 4.44 3.85
N GLU A 88 32.39 3.12 3.92
CA GLU A 88 32.07 2.31 5.08
C GLU A 88 32.98 2.63 6.28
N GLU A 89 34.29 2.63 6.10
CA GLU A 89 35.25 3.07 7.13
C GLU A 89 34.93 4.48 7.65
N SER A 90 34.56 5.38 6.74
CA SER A 90 34.21 6.77 7.09
C SER A 90 32.93 6.85 7.93
N LYS A 91 31.95 6.00 7.66
CA LYS A 91 30.70 5.89 8.42
C LYS A 91 30.99 5.36 9.82
N VAL A 92 31.65 4.20 9.92
CA VAL A 92 32.03 3.56 11.20
C VAL A 92 32.78 4.55 12.08
N SER A 93 33.82 5.21 11.53
CA SER A 93 34.62 6.17 12.30
C SER A 93 33.81 7.35 12.84
N ARG A 94 32.84 7.87 12.06
CA ARG A 94 32.01 9.01 12.49
C ARG A 94 31.03 8.63 13.59
N ILE A 95 30.42 7.46 13.47
CA ILE A 95 29.45 6.97 14.47
C ILE A 95 30.19 6.65 15.77
N CYS A 96 31.25 5.84 15.73
CA CYS A 96 31.95 5.44 16.95
C CYS A 96 32.65 6.59 17.66
N ARG A 97 33.14 7.60 16.93
CA ARG A 97 33.68 8.81 17.56
C ARG A 97 32.64 9.62 18.33
N ALA A 98 31.37 9.53 17.95
CA ALA A 98 30.30 10.29 18.59
C ALA A 98 29.56 9.49 19.67
N CYS A 99 29.46 8.18 19.48
CA CYS A 99 28.61 7.31 20.29
C CYS A 99 29.38 6.32 21.17
N GLY A 100 30.64 6.04 20.83
CA GLY A 100 31.51 5.07 21.49
C GLY A 100 32.27 5.65 22.69
N GLY A 101 31.60 6.41 23.54
CA GLY A 101 32.18 6.83 24.81
C GLY A 101 33.49 7.62 24.72
N ALA A 102 34.40 7.35 25.65
CA ALA A 102 35.67 8.07 25.79
C ALA A 102 36.78 7.47 24.92
N ASP A 103 36.68 6.18 24.58
CA ASP A 103 37.64 5.50 23.72
C ASP A 103 37.36 5.70 22.22
N HIS A 104 36.20 6.27 21.88
CA HIS A 104 35.71 6.53 20.53
C HIS A 104 35.54 5.25 19.69
N GLN A 105 35.31 4.10 20.34
CA GLN A 105 35.09 2.80 19.72
C GLN A 105 33.67 2.30 20.00
N CYS A 106 33.03 1.67 19.03
CA CYS A 106 31.73 1.02 19.26
C CYS A 106 31.93 -0.40 19.78
N GLY A 107 31.01 -0.88 20.63
CA GLY A 107 31.01 -2.22 21.22
C GLY A 107 31.66 -2.28 22.60
N GLY A 108 31.98 -1.13 23.20
CA GLY A 108 32.58 -0.99 24.52
C GLY A 108 31.55 -0.82 25.65
N GLY A 109 32.03 -0.83 26.89
CA GLY A 109 31.20 -0.59 28.08
C GLY A 109 30.95 0.89 28.37
N ASP A 110 31.64 1.79 27.66
CA ASP A 110 31.52 3.24 27.75
C ASP A 110 30.69 3.86 26.61
N ASP A 111 30.18 3.03 25.69
CA ASP A 111 29.20 3.42 24.68
C ASP A 111 27.97 4.10 25.31
N LEU A 112 27.38 5.04 24.58
CA LEU A 112 26.05 5.53 24.92
C LEU A 112 25.03 4.38 24.82
N ALA A 113 24.16 4.24 25.82
CA ALA A 113 23.14 3.20 25.77
C ALA A 113 22.10 3.51 24.69
N LEU A 114 21.59 2.48 24.01
CA LEU A 114 20.55 2.60 22.98
C LEU A 114 19.35 3.42 23.45
N GLY A 115 18.91 3.21 24.70
CA GLY A 115 17.80 3.96 25.30
C GLY A 115 18.08 5.44 25.56
N GLN A 116 19.35 5.84 25.74
CA GLN A 116 19.72 7.26 25.89
C GLN A 116 19.63 7.99 24.54
N VAL A 117 20.15 7.35 23.49
CA VAL A 117 20.11 7.84 22.10
C VAL A 117 18.69 7.74 21.51
N GLY A 118 17.91 6.77 21.96
CA GLY A 118 16.62 6.40 21.40
C GLY A 118 16.77 5.63 20.08
N PHE A 119 17.78 4.79 19.93
CA PHE A 119 17.85 3.92 18.76
C PHE A 119 17.01 2.66 19.01
N ALA A 120 16.31 2.16 17.98
CA ALA A 120 15.48 0.96 18.09
C ALA A 120 16.32 -0.27 18.47
N ALA A 121 15.77 -1.17 19.29
CA ALA A 121 16.43 -2.42 19.67
C ALA A 121 16.39 -3.50 18.55
N GLN A 122 15.76 -3.18 17.42
CA GLN A 122 15.58 -4.06 16.28
C GLN A 122 15.80 -3.21 15.02
N CYS A 123 16.65 -3.70 14.12
CA CYS A 123 16.88 -3.05 12.84
C CYS A 123 15.72 -3.30 11.86
N SER A 124 15.65 -2.49 10.80
CA SER A 124 14.59 -2.56 9.80
C SER A 124 14.45 -3.96 9.18
N ASP A 125 13.20 -4.39 8.98
CA ASP A 125 12.91 -5.66 8.28
C ASP A 125 12.92 -5.45 6.76
N VAL A 126 14.09 -5.06 6.24
CA VAL A 126 14.36 -4.96 4.80
C VAL A 126 15.43 -5.97 4.40
N THR A 127 15.51 -6.26 3.10
CA THR A 127 16.53 -7.17 2.54
C THR A 127 17.33 -6.43 1.48
N ALA A 128 18.58 -6.12 1.78
CA ALA A 128 19.51 -5.51 0.86
C ALA A 128 19.84 -6.48 -0.30
N PRO A 129 19.66 -6.07 -1.57
CA PRO A 129 19.93 -6.93 -2.73
C PRO A 129 21.36 -7.51 -2.75
N SER A 130 22.35 -6.74 -2.29
CA SER A 130 23.75 -7.17 -2.27
C SER A 130 24.24 -7.79 -0.96
N ASP A 131 23.47 -7.69 0.14
CA ASP A 131 24.00 -7.96 1.49
C ASP A 131 23.05 -8.76 2.43
N GLY A 132 21.81 -9.03 2.00
CA GLY A 132 20.87 -9.87 2.74
C GLY A 132 19.97 -9.12 3.72
N SER A 133 19.37 -9.83 4.70
CA SER A 133 18.36 -9.26 5.59
C SER A 133 18.97 -8.35 6.67
N CYS A 134 18.36 -7.18 6.86
CA CYS A 134 18.74 -6.21 7.88
C CYS A 134 18.11 -6.46 9.25
N SER A 135 17.22 -7.44 9.40
CA SER A 135 16.38 -7.69 10.59
C SER A 135 17.11 -8.21 11.85
N ALA A 136 18.31 -7.70 12.14
CA ALA A 136 19.09 -8.05 13.32
C ALA A 136 18.63 -7.31 14.58
N THR A 137 18.73 -7.98 15.73
CA THR A 137 18.56 -7.36 17.04
C THR A 137 19.78 -6.48 17.36
N ILE A 138 19.54 -5.29 17.87
CA ILE A 138 20.55 -4.29 18.19
C ILE A 138 20.70 -4.24 19.71
N THR A 139 21.91 -4.47 20.20
CA THR A 139 22.20 -4.53 21.65
C THR A 139 23.24 -3.51 22.10
N ASP A 140 24.01 -2.94 21.17
CA ASP A 140 25.09 -1.98 21.40
C ASP A 140 25.27 -1.04 20.19
N MET A 141 26.24 -0.12 20.25
CA MET A 141 26.53 0.80 19.14
C MET A 141 27.17 0.10 17.93
N SER A 142 27.78 -1.08 18.09
CA SER A 142 28.24 -1.88 16.95
C SER A 142 27.06 -2.37 16.12
N GLY A 143 25.98 -2.83 16.77
CA GLY A 143 24.72 -3.17 16.11
C GLY A 143 24.07 -1.99 15.39
N VAL A 144 24.18 -0.76 15.92
CA VAL A 144 23.72 0.46 15.23
C VAL A 144 24.51 0.67 13.94
N VAL A 145 25.84 0.55 13.99
CA VAL A 145 26.71 0.70 12.82
C VAL A 145 26.37 -0.33 11.73
N THR A 146 26.11 -1.58 12.11
CA THR A 146 25.70 -2.64 11.19
C THR A 146 24.30 -2.40 10.62
N CYS A 147 23.34 -1.95 11.43
CA CYS A 147 22.00 -1.64 10.96
C CYS A 147 22.01 -0.52 9.91
N VAL A 148 22.69 0.57 10.22
CA VAL A 148 22.88 1.69 9.29
C VAL A 148 23.55 1.25 7.99
N ASP A 149 24.52 0.34 8.08
CA ASP A 149 25.18 -0.21 6.89
C ASP A 149 24.17 -0.87 5.96
N CYS A 150 23.34 -1.75 6.54
CA CYS A 150 22.41 -2.58 5.82
C CYS A 150 21.29 -1.74 5.20
N ASP A 151 20.71 -0.81 5.95
CA ASP A 151 19.62 0.05 5.48
C ASP A 151 20.09 1.02 4.37
N ALA A 152 21.29 1.57 4.51
CA ALA A 152 21.88 2.41 3.47
C ALA A 152 22.30 1.59 2.24
N THR A 153 22.76 0.35 2.42
CA THR A 153 23.09 -0.58 1.34
C THR A 153 21.85 -0.97 0.56
N PHE A 154 20.76 -1.35 1.24
CA PHE A 154 19.44 -1.55 0.66
C PHE A 154 19.02 -0.35 -0.18
N ALA A 155 18.95 0.85 0.41
CA ALA A 155 18.48 2.03 -0.29
C ALA A 155 19.35 2.39 -1.51
N SER A 156 20.68 2.29 -1.39
CA SER A 156 21.60 2.63 -2.49
C SER A 156 21.64 1.58 -3.60
N ASP A 157 21.44 0.30 -3.30
CA ASP A 157 21.26 -0.76 -4.30
C ASP A 157 19.99 -0.52 -5.11
N CYS A 158 18.87 -0.30 -4.42
CA CYS A 158 17.60 0.01 -5.06
C CYS A 158 17.73 1.22 -5.99
N MET A 159 18.37 2.29 -5.52
CA MET A 159 18.59 3.48 -6.35
C MET A 159 19.54 3.24 -7.54
N ALA A 160 20.60 2.46 -7.35
CA ALA A 160 21.55 2.16 -8.41
C ALA A 160 20.90 1.29 -9.49
N ASP A 161 20.19 0.24 -9.11
CA ASP A 161 19.52 -0.68 -10.04
C ASP A 161 18.35 -0.01 -10.75
N LEU A 162 17.65 0.92 -10.09
CA LEU A 162 16.68 1.80 -10.75
C LEU A 162 17.34 2.61 -11.88
N GLY A 163 18.55 3.12 -11.65
CA GLY A 163 19.32 3.89 -12.62
C GLY A 163 19.78 3.09 -13.85
N VAL A 164 19.78 1.76 -13.77
CA VAL A 164 20.20 0.84 -14.84
C VAL A 164 19.18 -0.26 -15.12
N SER A 165 17.89 -0.01 -14.90
CA SER A 165 16.82 -1.02 -15.06
C SER A 165 16.68 -1.58 -16.48
N ALA A 166 17.35 -0.96 -17.46
CA ALA A 166 17.47 -1.47 -18.83
C ALA A 166 18.56 -2.57 -18.99
N LEU A 167 19.48 -2.69 -18.04
CA LEU A 167 20.61 -3.63 -18.04
C LEU A 167 20.47 -4.75 -17.02
N VAL A 168 19.84 -4.46 -15.87
CA VAL A 168 19.61 -5.43 -14.79
C VAL A 168 18.15 -5.41 -14.36
N PRO A 169 17.55 -6.58 -14.05
CA PRO A 169 16.24 -6.63 -13.42
C PRO A 169 16.26 -5.87 -12.09
N TYR A 170 15.27 -5.00 -11.87
CA TYR A 170 15.11 -4.30 -10.60
C TYR A 170 14.83 -5.30 -9.47
N PRO A 171 15.60 -5.30 -8.36
CA PRO A 171 15.39 -6.24 -7.26
C PRO A 171 13.98 -6.13 -6.68
N GLN A 172 13.35 -7.26 -6.37
CA GLN A 172 11.98 -7.28 -5.83
C GLN A 172 11.91 -6.70 -4.42
N ASP A 173 12.98 -6.83 -3.64
CA ASP A 173 13.07 -6.26 -2.29
C ASP A 173 13.05 -4.72 -2.32
N CYS A 174 13.43 -4.13 -3.46
CA CYS A 174 13.46 -2.69 -3.69
C CYS A 174 12.12 -2.09 -4.12
N SER A 175 11.11 -2.92 -4.37
CA SER A 175 9.73 -2.46 -4.50
C SER A 175 9.21 -2.08 -3.10
N PRO A 176 8.44 -0.99 -2.94
CA PRO A 176 7.93 -0.60 -1.62
C PRO A 176 7.11 -1.75 -1.04
N THR A 177 7.64 -2.41 -0.01
CA THR A 177 6.98 -3.52 0.68
C THR A 177 6.45 -3.14 2.06
N THR A 178 6.88 -2.01 2.61
CA THR A 178 6.30 -1.42 3.82
C THR A 178 5.54 -0.14 3.45
N PRO A 179 4.20 -0.21 3.38
CA PRO A 179 3.39 1.00 3.41
C PRO A 179 3.77 1.81 4.65
N PRO A 180 3.80 3.15 4.60
CA PRO A 180 4.09 3.93 5.78
C PRO A 180 3.08 3.58 6.87
N ASP A 181 3.56 3.41 8.11
CA ASP A 181 2.69 3.10 9.24
C ASP A 181 1.92 4.36 9.65
N PHE A 182 0.81 4.60 8.95
CA PHE A 182 -0.16 5.65 9.27
C PHE A 182 -1.18 5.20 10.32
N CYS A 183 -0.99 4.02 10.92
CA CYS A 183 -1.95 3.36 11.80
C CYS A 183 -1.35 3.19 13.19
N PRO A 184 -1.10 4.29 13.94
CA PRO A 184 -0.60 4.19 15.30
C PRO A 184 -1.57 3.38 16.16
N ALA A 185 -1.04 2.60 17.10
CA ALA A 185 -1.85 1.83 18.03
C ALA A 185 -2.87 2.76 18.72
N PRO A 186 -4.17 2.37 18.79
CA PRO A 186 -5.19 3.22 19.38
C PRO A 186 -4.86 3.53 20.83
N ALA A 187 -4.81 4.82 21.19
CA ALA A 187 -4.77 5.24 22.57
C ALA A 187 -6.12 4.88 23.23
N VAL A 188 -6.13 3.84 24.06
CA VAL A 188 -7.32 3.46 24.83
C VAL A 188 -7.50 4.44 26.00
N PRO A 189 -8.69 4.99 26.27
CA PRO A 189 -9.89 5.11 25.43
C PRO A 189 -10.17 6.59 25.10
N ALA A 190 -9.99 7.00 23.86
CA ALA A 190 -10.39 8.33 23.41
C ALA A 190 -11.12 8.27 22.07
N MET A 191 -12.26 7.58 22.01
CA MET A 191 -13.21 7.87 20.94
C MET A 191 -13.78 9.26 21.21
N ILE A 192 -13.24 10.26 20.51
CA ILE A 192 -13.58 11.67 20.70
C ILE A 192 -14.50 12.20 19.60
N GLY A 193 -14.81 11.39 18.59
CA GLY A 193 -15.73 11.73 17.51
C GLY A 193 -15.73 10.66 16.41
N GLN A 194 -16.44 10.96 15.33
CA GLN A 194 -16.57 10.09 14.16
C GLN A 194 -16.48 10.88 12.86
N ILE A 195 -15.97 10.21 11.83
CA ILE A 195 -16.02 10.68 10.45
C ILE A 195 -16.86 9.68 9.66
N ALA A 196 -17.91 10.15 9.00
CA ALA A 196 -18.70 9.33 8.09
C ALA A 196 -18.43 9.75 6.65
N PHE A 197 -17.97 8.81 5.83
CA PHE A 197 -17.79 8.97 4.39
C PHE A 197 -18.93 8.28 3.66
N THR A 198 -19.64 8.99 2.80
CA THR A 198 -20.70 8.45 1.94
C THR A 198 -20.28 8.52 0.49
N GLY A 199 -20.21 7.36 -0.18
CA GLY A 199 -19.79 7.23 -1.56
C GLY A 199 -20.74 7.93 -2.53
N SER A 200 -20.17 8.72 -3.44
CA SER A 200 -20.90 9.41 -4.51
C SER A 200 -20.78 8.62 -5.82
N PRO A 201 -21.72 8.81 -6.77
CA PRO A 201 -21.57 8.27 -8.10
C PRO A 201 -20.26 8.73 -8.77
N GLY A 202 -19.58 7.78 -9.42
CA GLY A 202 -18.41 8.04 -10.26
C GLY A 202 -18.76 8.47 -11.68
N THR A 203 -17.79 8.30 -12.58
CA THR A 203 -18.01 8.45 -14.03
C THR A 203 -19.03 7.43 -14.54
N ALA A 204 -19.69 7.76 -15.65
CA ALA A 204 -20.69 6.90 -16.27
C ALA A 204 -20.09 5.62 -16.86
N ASN A 205 -18.84 5.68 -17.33
CA ASN A 205 -18.15 4.58 -17.99
C ASN A 205 -16.68 4.52 -17.57
N CYS A 206 -16.28 3.39 -17.01
CA CYS A 206 -14.89 3.12 -16.62
C CYS A 206 -13.99 2.68 -17.78
N GLY A 207 -14.51 2.65 -19.01
CA GLY A 207 -13.80 2.18 -20.19
C GLY A 207 -13.91 0.68 -20.38
N GLY A 208 -13.80 0.26 -21.65
CA GLY A 208 -13.78 -1.15 -22.03
C GLY A 208 -12.41 -1.80 -21.80
N ALA A 209 -12.28 -3.05 -22.25
CA ALA A 209 -11.04 -3.80 -22.15
C ALA A 209 -9.91 -3.06 -22.89
N SER A 210 -8.74 -2.93 -22.23
CA SER A 210 -7.61 -2.11 -22.71
C SER A 210 -8.01 -0.67 -23.10
N PHE A 211 -8.99 -0.10 -22.40
CA PHE A 211 -9.54 1.24 -22.66
C PHE A 211 -10.13 1.40 -24.07
N SER A 212 -10.77 0.36 -24.59
CA SER A 212 -11.55 0.41 -25.82
C SER A 212 -13.02 0.01 -25.58
N PRO A 213 -13.97 0.97 -25.55
CA PRO A 213 -13.78 2.42 -25.63
C PRO A 213 -13.05 3.00 -24.41
N PRO A 214 -12.51 4.23 -24.48
CA PRO A 214 -11.88 4.88 -23.33
C PRO A 214 -12.89 5.13 -22.21
N ALA A 215 -12.39 5.42 -21.00
CA ALA A 215 -13.22 5.87 -19.89
C ALA A 215 -13.81 7.26 -20.19
N ASP A 216 -14.98 7.54 -19.64
CA ASP A 216 -15.61 8.85 -19.72
C ASP A 216 -15.10 9.77 -18.60
N PRO A 217 -15.03 11.09 -18.81
CA PRO A 217 -14.81 12.03 -17.71
C PRO A 217 -16.00 11.99 -16.72
N GLN A 218 -15.82 12.26 -15.43
CA GLN A 218 -14.64 12.83 -14.79
C GLN A 218 -13.54 11.79 -14.53
N PHE A 219 -12.28 12.22 -14.68
CA PHE A 219 -11.11 11.37 -14.47
C PHE A 219 -10.53 11.59 -13.07
N SER A 220 -9.99 10.53 -12.48
CA SER A 220 -9.22 10.57 -11.24
C SER A 220 -7.75 10.26 -11.47
N GLY A 221 -7.36 9.72 -12.62
CA GLY A 221 -6.00 9.26 -12.81
C GLY A 221 -5.62 9.03 -14.26
N GLU A 222 -4.43 8.50 -14.46
CA GLU A 222 -3.88 8.17 -15.77
C GLU A 222 -2.84 7.05 -15.69
N VAL A 223 -2.60 6.41 -16.83
CA VAL A 223 -1.52 5.44 -17.04
C VAL A 223 -0.55 6.02 -18.05
N ASP A 224 0.75 6.06 -17.73
CA ASP A 224 1.79 6.62 -18.59
C ASP A 224 2.80 5.55 -19.04
N ASP A 225 3.45 5.80 -20.18
CA ASP A 225 4.54 5.00 -20.70
C ASP A 225 5.91 5.38 -20.08
N GLY A 226 6.97 4.69 -20.52
CA GLY A 226 8.34 4.94 -20.02
C GLY A 226 8.94 6.31 -20.39
N ASN A 227 8.32 7.03 -21.32
CA ASN A 227 8.70 8.38 -21.71
C ASN A 227 7.86 9.46 -20.99
N GLY A 228 6.89 9.04 -20.16
CA GLY A 228 5.94 9.93 -19.51
C GLY A 228 4.81 10.41 -20.43
N MET A 229 4.54 9.70 -21.53
CA MET A 229 3.36 9.96 -22.36
C MET A 229 2.17 9.19 -21.82
N LYS A 230 1.03 9.87 -21.70
CA LYS A 230 -0.24 9.26 -21.29
C LYS A 230 -0.72 8.23 -22.31
N LEU A 231 -1.03 7.04 -21.80
CA LEU A 231 -1.63 5.92 -22.54
C LEU A 231 -3.15 5.85 -22.37
N ALA A 232 -3.67 6.13 -21.16
CA ALA A 232 -5.10 6.10 -20.86
C ALA A 232 -5.46 6.96 -19.64
N ASP A 233 -6.70 7.44 -19.61
CA ASP A 233 -7.30 8.10 -18.44
C ASP A 233 -8.05 7.08 -17.57
N LEU A 234 -7.94 7.22 -16.25
CA LEU A 234 -8.67 6.45 -15.25
C LEU A 234 -9.88 7.26 -14.78
N GLY A 235 -11.06 6.66 -14.85
CA GLY A 235 -12.33 7.26 -14.45
C GLY A 235 -12.47 7.38 -12.93
N LEU A 236 -13.11 8.46 -12.47
CA LEU A 236 -13.46 8.66 -11.06
C LEU A 236 -14.49 7.60 -10.62
N GLY A 237 -14.30 6.96 -9.47
CA GLY A 237 -15.23 5.93 -8.99
C GLY A 237 -15.07 4.57 -9.68
N CYS A 238 -13.94 4.34 -10.33
CA CYS A 238 -13.62 3.10 -11.03
C CYS A 238 -12.55 2.30 -10.31
N LEU A 239 -12.60 0.99 -10.47
CA LEU A 239 -11.55 0.04 -10.13
C LEU A 239 -11.00 -0.55 -11.43
N TYR A 240 -9.69 -0.42 -11.59
CA TYR A 240 -8.91 -1.02 -12.65
C TYR A 240 -8.06 -2.12 -12.06
N SER A 241 -8.12 -3.29 -12.69
CA SER A 241 -7.27 -4.41 -12.35
C SER A 241 -7.00 -5.20 -13.63
N GLY A 242 -5.80 -5.77 -13.72
CA GLY A 242 -5.62 -6.96 -14.54
C GLY A 242 -5.21 -6.80 -15.99
N SER A 243 -5.60 -7.81 -16.76
CA SER A 243 -5.14 -8.14 -18.11
C SER A 243 -5.93 -7.43 -19.22
N ALA A 244 -5.51 -7.61 -20.47
CA ALA A 244 -6.13 -6.99 -21.65
C ALA A 244 -7.59 -7.39 -21.92
N SER A 245 -8.14 -8.37 -21.20
CA SER A 245 -9.54 -8.82 -21.34
C SER A 245 -10.50 -8.19 -20.35
N MET A 246 -10.01 -7.49 -19.31
CA MET A 246 -10.85 -6.89 -18.28
C MET A 246 -11.13 -5.43 -18.56
N ALA A 247 -12.41 -5.05 -18.52
CA ALA A 247 -12.84 -3.66 -18.54
C ALA A 247 -12.73 -3.02 -17.15
N GLY A 248 -12.73 -1.68 -17.10
CA GLY A 248 -12.81 -0.95 -15.83
C GLY A 248 -14.14 -1.24 -15.12
N VAL A 249 -14.09 -1.37 -13.79
CA VAL A 249 -15.25 -1.72 -12.96
C VAL A 249 -15.76 -0.48 -12.23
N ALA A 250 -16.99 -0.08 -12.48
CA ALA A 250 -17.63 0.99 -11.70
C ALA A 250 -17.91 0.50 -10.27
N LEU A 251 -17.37 1.20 -9.28
CA LEU A 251 -17.58 0.89 -7.87
C LEU A 251 -19.02 1.26 -7.45
N PRO A 252 -19.61 0.54 -6.49
CA PRO A 252 -20.90 0.94 -5.91
C PRO A 252 -20.82 2.30 -5.21
N ASP A 253 -21.90 3.06 -5.25
CA ASP A 253 -22.09 4.35 -4.59
C ASP A 253 -23.18 4.28 -3.51
N GLY A 254 -23.45 5.38 -2.82
CA GLY A 254 -24.52 5.50 -1.83
C GLY A 254 -24.26 4.78 -0.49
N PHE A 255 -23.16 4.06 -0.37
CA PHE A 255 -22.73 3.42 0.87
C PHE A 255 -22.13 4.43 1.85
N THR A 256 -22.16 4.11 3.13
CA THR A 256 -21.48 4.91 4.17
C THR A 256 -20.41 4.05 4.84
N SER A 257 -19.28 4.65 5.21
CA SER A 257 -18.24 4.04 6.04
C SER A 257 -17.85 5.01 7.14
N ILE A 258 -17.90 4.54 8.39
CA ILE A 258 -17.67 5.35 9.59
C ILE A 258 -16.30 5.00 10.14
N LEU A 259 -15.42 6.00 10.31
CA LEU A 259 -14.18 5.89 11.07
C LEU A 259 -14.33 6.58 12.43
N ALA A 260 -13.66 6.03 13.44
CA ALA A 260 -13.53 6.64 14.75
C ALA A 260 -12.39 7.67 14.74
N ILE A 261 -12.61 8.83 15.35
CA ILE A 261 -11.52 9.75 15.71
C ILE A 261 -10.97 9.27 17.05
N THR A 262 -9.72 8.80 17.03
CA THR A 262 -9.06 8.14 18.17
C THR A 262 -8.02 9.01 18.87
N GLY A 263 -7.67 10.15 18.27
CA GLY A 263 -6.74 11.10 18.84
C GLY A 263 -6.63 12.37 18.01
N THR A 264 -6.08 13.42 18.60
CA THR A 264 -5.72 14.66 17.92
C THR A 264 -4.31 15.10 18.31
N SER A 265 -3.58 15.67 17.36
CA SER A 265 -2.32 16.35 17.59
C SER A 265 -2.29 17.62 16.74
N GLY A 266 -2.48 18.78 17.38
CA GLY A 266 -2.66 20.03 16.65
C GLY A 266 -3.88 19.98 15.73
N SER A 267 -3.66 20.16 14.42
CA SER A 267 -4.67 20.07 13.36
C SER A 267 -4.79 18.68 12.71
N THR A 268 -4.05 17.69 13.20
CA THR A 268 -4.10 16.32 12.71
C THR A 268 -5.04 15.48 13.56
N LEU A 269 -5.93 14.74 12.91
CA LEU A 269 -6.79 13.73 13.51
C LEU A 269 -6.22 12.33 13.23
N THR A 270 -6.18 11.49 14.24
CA THR A 270 -5.88 10.06 14.10
C THR A 270 -7.19 9.29 13.95
N LEU A 271 -7.27 8.46 12.91
CA LEU A 271 -8.45 7.70 12.54
C LEU A 271 -8.24 6.20 12.79
N GLY A 272 -9.28 5.54 13.27
CA GLY A 272 -9.29 4.10 13.52
C GLY A 272 -10.64 3.46 13.22
N GLY A 273 -10.71 2.13 13.36
CA GLY A 273 -11.92 1.35 13.08
C GLY A 273 -13.06 1.73 14.02
N SER A 274 -14.26 1.88 13.47
CA SER A 274 -15.51 2.14 14.20
C SER A 274 -16.45 0.94 14.12
N ASP A 275 -17.22 0.70 15.18
CA ASP A 275 -18.30 -0.29 15.20
C ASP A 275 -19.53 0.16 14.38
N GLY A 276 -19.59 1.44 13.97
CA GLY A 276 -20.69 2.00 13.17
C GLY A 276 -22.06 1.77 13.81
N THR A 277 -23.07 1.52 12.99
CA THR A 277 -24.40 1.05 13.41
C THR A 277 -24.63 -0.42 13.04
N GLY A 278 -23.79 -0.97 12.15
CA GLY A 278 -23.76 -2.39 11.84
C GLY A 278 -22.76 -2.72 10.72
N PRO A 279 -22.80 -3.96 10.19
CA PRO A 279 -21.81 -4.45 9.22
C PRO A 279 -21.73 -3.67 7.90
N ALA A 280 -22.76 -2.87 7.59
CA ALA A 280 -22.86 -2.11 6.35
C ALA A 280 -22.16 -0.74 6.40
N ASP A 281 -21.89 -0.20 7.59
CA ASP A 281 -21.32 1.14 7.75
C ASP A 281 -20.08 1.21 8.68
N CYS A 282 -19.77 0.13 9.37
CA CYS A 282 -18.62 0.06 10.26
C CYS A 282 -17.29 -0.13 9.52
N THR A 283 -16.16 0.01 10.23
CA THR A 283 -14.80 -0.11 9.66
C THR A 283 -13.84 -0.94 10.54
N LYS A 284 -14.40 -1.76 11.43
CA LYS A 284 -13.67 -2.78 12.20
C LYS A 284 -13.22 -3.94 11.33
N GLY A 285 -12.02 -4.45 11.62
CA GLY A 285 -11.47 -5.65 11.03
C GLY A 285 -12.23 -6.91 11.43
N ALA A 286 -12.05 -7.97 10.65
CA ALA A 286 -12.68 -9.26 10.88
C ALA A 286 -12.14 -10.00 12.13
N GLY A 287 -12.93 -10.95 12.63
CA GLY A 287 -12.55 -11.88 13.70
C GLY A 287 -13.14 -11.55 15.08
N PRO A 288 -12.71 -12.28 16.12
CA PRO A 288 -11.64 -13.28 16.11
C PRO A 288 -12.08 -14.68 15.63
N ALA A 289 -13.38 -14.94 15.58
CA ALA A 289 -13.90 -16.24 15.16
C ALA A 289 -13.75 -16.47 13.64
N MET A 290 -13.70 -17.74 13.25
CA MET A 290 -13.60 -18.17 11.86
C MET A 290 -14.71 -19.16 11.52
N HIS A 291 -15.35 -18.92 10.37
CA HIS A 291 -16.39 -19.79 9.85
C HIS A 291 -16.22 -20.00 8.35
N CYS A 292 -16.80 -21.09 7.85
CA CYS A 292 -16.90 -21.34 6.43
C CYS A 292 -17.73 -20.24 5.77
N VAL A 293 -17.21 -19.66 4.68
CA VAL A 293 -17.91 -18.63 3.89
C VAL A 293 -18.58 -19.18 2.63
N ASN A 294 -18.34 -20.45 2.33
CA ASN A 294 -18.86 -21.18 1.17
C ASN A 294 -20.01 -22.12 1.56
N ALA A 295 -20.21 -23.22 0.82
CA ALA A 295 -21.38 -24.13 0.81
C ALA A 295 -22.03 -24.55 2.16
N ASN A 296 -21.36 -24.39 3.31
CA ASN A 296 -21.96 -24.46 4.65
C ASN A 296 -21.68 -23.16 5.42
N PRO A 297 -22.30 -22.04 5.03
CA PRO A 297 -21.92 -20.75 5.57
C PRO A 297 -22.22 -20.69 7.07
N GLY A 298 -21.24 -20.25 7.87
CA GLY A 298 -21.39 -20.12 9.32
C GLY A 298 -21.04 -21.38 10.14
N ALA A 299 -20.52 -22.45 9.52
CA ALA A 299 -19.93 -23.57 10.25
C ALA A 299 -18.53 -23.20 10.75
N SER A 300 -18.22 -23.42 12.03
CA SER A 300 -16.90 -23.04 12.59
C SER A 300 -15.81 -23.89 11.96
N CYS A 301 -14.64 -23.27 11.73
CA CYS A 301 -13.54 -23.92 11.03
C CYS A 301 -12.20 -23.45 11.58
N THR A 302 -11.15 -24.21 11.29
CA THR A 302 -9.75 -23.84 11.57
C THR A 302 -8.89 -23.88 10.32
N LEU A 303 -9.30 -24.65 9.30
CA LEU A 303 -8.60 -24.82 8.04
C LEU A 303 -9.61 -24.84 6.90
N ASP A 304 -9.17 -24.49 5.69
CA ASP A 304 -10.00 -24.57 4.48
C ASP A 304 -10.54 -25.98 4.21
N ALA A 305 -9.82 -27.02 4.66
CA ALA A 305 -10.27 -28.40 4.56
C ALA A 305 -11.62 -28.65 5.26
N ASP A 306 -11.90 -27.94 6.35
CA ASP A 306 -13.18 -28.01 7.08
C ASP A 306 -14.33 -27.45 6.23
N CYS A 307 -13.99 -26.59 5.27
CA CYS A 307 -14.90 -25.92 4.35
C CYS A 307 -14.79 -26.48 2.92
N GLY A 308 -14.39 -27.74 2.75
CA GLY A 308 -14.33 -28.39 1.43
C GLY A 308 -13.09 -28.07 0.61
N GLY A 309 -12.06 -27.45 1.21
CA GLY A 309 -10.72 -27.30 0.63
C GLY A 309 -10.58 -26.19 -0.41
N ILE A 310 -11.56 -25.30 -0.54
CA ILE A 310 -11.43 -24.11 -1.39
C ILE A 310 -10.50 -23.12 -0.67
N PRO A 311 -9.46 -22.56 -1.33
CA PRO A 311 -8.57 -21.59 -0.68
C PRO A 311 -9.31 -20.42 -0.04
N SER A 312 -8.97 -20.12 1.21
CA SER A 312 -9.55 -19.07 2.04
C SER A 312 -11.07 -19.21 2.27
N SER A 313 -11.60 -20.42 2.20
CA SER A 313 -13.00 -20.71 2.52
C SER A 313 -13.25 -20.79 4.02
N CYS A 314 -12.23 -21.08 4.82
CA CYS A 314 -12.25 -20.82 6.25
C CYS A 314 -11.73 -19.41 6.52
N ALA A 315 -12.63 -18.47 6.78
CA ALA A 315 -12.28 -17.06 6.90
C ALA A 315 -12.74 -16.47 8.24
N LEU A 316 -12.04 -15.43 8.67
CA LEU A 316 -12.48 -14.62 9.82
C LEU A 316 -13.89 -14.06 9.56
N ASP A 317 -14.70 -14.03 10.62
CA ASP A 317 -16.02 -13.43 10.58
C ASP A 317 -15.91 -11.96 10.25
N ALA A 318 -16.60 -11.55 9.18
CA ALA A 318 -16.61 -10.16 8.78
C ALA A 318 -17.43 -9.36 9.78
N ASN A 319 -16.77 -8.50 10.55
CA ASN A 319 -17.46 -7.51 11.37
C ASN A 319 -18.05 -6.41 10.49
N CYS A 320 -17.29 -5.99 9.47
CA CYS A 320 -17.64 -4.89 8.57
C CYS A 320 -17.36 -5.22 7.11
N PHE A 321 -18.12 -4.57 6.22
CA PHE A 321 -17.92 -4.61 4.78
C PHE A 321 -17.66 -3.21 4.23
N PHE A 322 -16.73 -3.12 3.29
CA PHE A 322 -16.42 -1.90 2.55
C PHE A 322 -17.42 -1.73 1.41
N GLY A 323 -18.56 -1.12 1.73
CA GLY A 323 -19.67 -0.89 0.82
C GLY A 323 -20.46 -2.16 0.45
N PRO A 324 -21.51 -2.03 -0.38
CA PRO A 324 -22.28 -3.16 -0.88
C PRO A 324 -21.46 -3.98 -1.89
N PRO A 325 -21.91 -5.20 -2.25
CA PRO A 325 -21.18 -6.04 -3.18
C PRO A 325 -20.93 -5.37 -4.55
N THR A 326 -19.70 -5.49 -5.06
CA THR A 326 -19.26 -4.93 -6.33
C THR A 326 -19.51 -5.90 -7.49
N PRO A 327 -20.36 -5.54 -8.47
CA PRO A 327 -20.63 -6.39 -9.62
C PRO A 327 -19.52 -6.26 -10.68
N VAL A 328 -18.97 -7.39 -11.14
CA VAL A 328 -18.00 -7.45 -12.24
C VAL A 328 -18.59 -8.23 -13.41
N SER A 329 -18.82 -7.54 -14.53
CA SER A 329 -19.36 -8.17 -15.73
C SER A 329 -18.25 -8.71 -16.62
N ASN A 330 -18.24 -10.03 -16.89
CA ASN A 330 -17.26 -10.69 -17.75
C ASN A 330 -17.85 -11.97 -18.40
N GLY A 331 -19.03 -11.86 -19.00
CA GLY A 331 -19.71 -12.99 -19.62
C GLY A 331 -19.97 -14.14 -18.64
N ALA A 332 -19.55 -15.35 -19.00
CA ALA A 332 -19.66 -16.54 -18.14
C ALA A 332 -18.74 -16.51 -16.90
N LEU A 333 -17.75 -15.60 -16.88
CA LEU A 333 -16.84 -15.40 -15.75
C LEU A 333 -17.25 -14.20 -14.88
N SER A 334 -18.50 -13.75 -14.99
CA SER A 334 -19.04 -12.71 -14.13
C SER A 334 -18.99 -13.09 -12.65
N ILE A 335 -18.47 -12.18 -11.84
CA ILE A 335 -18.31 -12.35 -10.41
C ILE A 335 -19.01 -11.25 -9.62
N CYS A 336 -19.44 -11.60 -8.41
CA CYS A 336 -19.81 -10.65 -7.38
C CYS A 336 -18.71 -10.61 -6.32
N ILE A 337 -18.28 -9.41 -5.92
CA ILE A 337 -17.22 -9.23 -4.93
C ILE A 337 -17.81 -8.64 -3.65
N ALA A 338 -17.71 -9.35 -2.53
CA ALA A 338 -18.05 -8.81 -1.21
C ALA A 338 -16.75 -8.45 -0.47
N ASN A 339 -16.55 -7.16 -0.18
CA ASN A 339 -15.31 -6.65 0.40
C ASN A 339 -15.40 -6.62 1.92
N ALA A 340 -14.97 -7.68 2.62
CA ALA A 340 -14.89 -7.67 4.08
C ALA A 340 -13.64 -6.92 4.54
N LEU A 341 -13.72 -6.18 5.65
CA LEU A 341 -12.55 -5.54 6.27
C LEU A 341 -11.70 -6.62 6.95
N ARG A 342 -10.42 -6.72 6.56
CA ARG A 342 -9.47 -7.70 7.10
C ARG A 342 -8.87 -7.23 8.43
N THR A 343 -8.56 -5.95 8.53
CA THR A 343 -8.12 -5.26 9.75
C THR A 343 -8.91 -3.98 9.90
N ASP A 344 -8.85 -3.36 11.09
CA ASP A 344 -9.43 -2.03 11.30
C ASP A 344 -8.90 -1.07 10.23
N ALA A 345 -9.81 -0.29 9.63
CA ALA A 345 -9.40 0.85 8.82
C ALA A 345 -8.76 1.90 9.72
N CYS A 346 -7.71 2.54 9.24
CA CYS A 346 -6.96 3.50 10.03
C CYS A 346 -6.34 4.56 9.13
N GLY A 347 -5.86 5.64 9.73
CA GLY A 347 -5.16 6.67 8.99
C GLY A 347 -5.11 8.01 9.70
N VAL A 348 -4.83 9.04 8.93
CA VAL A 348 -4.68 10.42 9.41
C VAL A 348 -5.42 11.39 8.52
N ALA A 349 -6.03 12.40 9.14
CA ALA A 349 -6.59 13.55 8.44
C ALA A 349 -5.89 14.82 8.93
N ASP A 350 -5.37 15.63 8.01
CA ASP A 350 -4.77 16.93 8.29
C ASP A 350 -5.76 18.03 7.90
N LEU A 351 -6.28 18.73 8.90
CA LEU A 351 -7.27 19.79 8.72
C LEU A 351 -6.66 21.10 8.20
N THR A 352 -5.34 21.26 8.25
CA THR A 352 -4.64 22.42 7.65
C THR A 352 -4.38 22.18 6.18
N ALA A 353 -3.88 21.00 5.81
CA ALA A 353 -3.66 20.61 4.43
C ALA A 353 -4.96 20.19 3.71
N MET A 354 -6.06 20.04 4.46
CA MET A 354 -7.34 19.49 3.97
C MET A 354 -7.16 18.14 3.28
N SER A 355 -6.24 17.33 3.81
CA SER A 355 -5.82 16.06 3.24
C SER A 355 -6.16 14.89 4.16
N THR A 356 -6.33 13.70 3.58
CA THR A 356 -6.56 12.47 4.34
C THR A 356 -5.81 11.34 3.67
N THR A 357 -5.21 10.48 4.49
CA THR A 357 -4.55 9.25 4.06
C THR A 357 -5.05 8.11 4.94
N LEU A 358 -5.57 7.07 4.30
CA LEU A 358 -6.13 5.88 4.93
C LEU A 358 -5.36 4.64 4.51
N ALA A 359 -5.34 3.67 5.41
CA ALA A 359 -5.01 2.29 5.15
C ALA A 359 -6.28 1.45 5.29
N VAL A 360 -6.65 0.75 4.22
CA VAL A 360 -7.80 -0.16 4.21
C VAL A 360 -7.35 -1.52 3.74
N ALA A 361 -7.44 -2.52 4.61
CA ALA A 361 -7.14 -3.91 4.28
C ALA A 361 -8.45 -4.67 4.06
N LEU A 362 -8.60 -5.29 2.88
CA LEU A 362 -9.80 -6.00 2.47
C LEU A 362 -9.53 -7.49 2.27
N SER A 363 -10.48 -8.31 2.64
CA SER A 363 -10.64 -9.68 2.18
C SER A 363 -11.78 -9.69 1.16
N SER A 364 -11.45 -9.48 -0.11
CA SER A 364 -12.42 -9.44 -1.22
C SER A 364 -12.87 -10.86 -1.56
N ARG A 365 -14.06 -11.23 -1.09
CA ARG A 365 -14.67 -12.56 -1.31
C ARG A 365 -15.30 -12.62 -2.70
N LEU A 366 -14.89 -13.61 -3.50
CA LEU A 366 -15.30 -13.74 -4.90
C LEU A 366 -16.37 -14.80 -5.06
N TYR A 367 -17.45 -14.47 -5.77
CA TYR A 367 -18.54 -15.38 -6.09
C TYR A 367 -18.76 -15.45 -7.59
N LEU A 368 -18.57 -16.62 -8.21
CA LEU A 368 -18.78 -16.84 -9.64
C LEU A 368 -20.26 -17.03 -9.95
N THR A 369 -20.91 -15.98 -10.43
CA THR A 369 -22.35 -16.00 -10.74
C THR A 369 -22.63 -16.37 -12.19
N GLY A 370 -21.68 -16.11 -13.09
CA GLY A 370 -21.82 -16.37 -14.53
C GLY A 370 -22.91 -15.55 -15.21
N ASN A 371 -23.44 -14.52 -14.55
CA ASN A 371 -24.51 -13.67 -15.05
C ASN A 371 -24.00 -12.25 -15.35
N ALA A 372 -23.65 -12.00 -16.60
CA ALA A 372 -23.14 -10.69 -17.03
C ALA A 372 -24.16 -9.55 -16.88
N ALA A 373 -25.46 -9.83 -16.97
CA ALA A 373 -26.51 -8.82 -16.83
C ALA A 373 -26.75 -8.41 -15.36
N SER A 374 -26.57 -9.36 -14.44
CA SER A 374 -26.69 -9.15 -13.00
C SER A 374 -25.60 -9.93 -12.25
N PRO A 375 -24.34 -9.45 -12.25
CA PRO A 375 -23.23 -10.18 -11.65
C PRO A 375 -23.37 -10.35 -10.14
N CYS A 376 -23.97 -9.37 -9.47
CA CYS A 376 -24.37 -9.45 -8.06
C CYS A 376 -25.89 -9.46 -7.94
N PRO A 377 -26.46 -10.20 -6.96
CA PRO A 377 -27.84 -9.99 -6.55
C PRO A 377 -28.09 -8.53 -6.17
N ARG A 378 -29.27 -8.03 -6.51
CA ARG A 378 -29.70 -6.66 -6.24
C ARG A 378 -30.95 -6.68 -5.39
N CYS A 379 -31.20 -5.59 -4.71
CA CYS A 379 -32.52 -5.30 -4.19
C CYS A 379 -33.31 -4.56 -5.28
N ASP A 380 -34.30 -5.23 -5.85
CA ASP A 380 -35.20 -4.64 -6.83
C ASP A 380 -36.61 -4.60 -6.26
N SER A 381 -37.23 -3.42 -6.27
CA SER A 381 -38.58 -3.20 -5.75
C SER A 381 -38.78 -3.75 -4.32
N GLY A 382 -37.74 -3.64 -3.48
CA GLY A 382 -37.74 -4.09 -2.08
C GLY A 382 -37.54 -5.59 -1.87
N SER A 383 -37.20 -6.37 -2.92
CA SER A 383 -36.93 -7.80 -2.83
C SER A 383 -35.61 -8.20 -3.50
N CYS A 384 -34.91 -9.18 -2.94
CA CYS A 384 -33.67 -9.66 -3.53
C CYS A 384 -33.91 -10.39 -4.85
N THR A 385 -33.19 -10.03 -5.90
CA THR A 385 -33.34 -10.62 -7.24
C THR A 385 -32.79 -12.05 -7.34
N ALA A 386 -31.80 -12.39 -6.51
CA ALA A 386 -31.09 -13.66 -6.52
C ALA A 386 -30.36 -13.87 -5.17
N GLY A 387 -29.49 -14.89 -5.11
CA GLY A 387 -28.66 -15.17 -3.93
C GLY A 387 -29.35 -16.04 -2.89
N GLU A 388 -28.74 -16.19 -1.71
CA GLU A 388 -29.31 -17.00 -0.60
C GLU A 388 -30.66 -16.46 -0.11
N ARG A 389 -30.90 -15.16 -0.32
CA ARG A 389 -32.11 -14.47 0.13
C ARG A 389 -33.03 -14.08 -1.02
N ALA A 390 -32.97 -14.76 -2.17
CA ALA A 390 -33.83 -14.48 -3.32
C ALA A 390 -35.33 -14.37 -2.91
N GLY A 391 -35.99 -13.28 -3.31
CA GLY A 391 -37.39 -12.98 -2.98
C GLY A 391 -37.64 -12.43 -1.57
N MET A 392 -36.62 -12.35 -0.71
CA MET A 392 -36.76 -11.79 0.64
C MET A 392 -36.68 -10.27 0.63
N PRO A 393 -37.27 -9.58 1.64
CA PRO A 393 -37.21 -8.13 1.76
C PRO A 393 -35.79 -7.60 1.86
N CYS A 394 -35.57 -6.44 1.24
CA CYS A 394 -34.29 -5.74 1.28
C CYS A 394 -34.41 -4.22 1.04
N THR A 395 -33.31 -3.51 1.27
CA THR A 395 -33.07 -2.13 0.84
C THR A 395 -31.83 -2.06 -0.06
N GLY A 396 -32.01 -1.55 -1.29
CA GLY A 396 -30.92 -1.38 -2.24
C GLY A 396 -30.03 -0.19 -1.88
N VAL A 397 -28.72 -0.31 -2.13
CA VAL A 397 -27.75 0.76 -1.93
C VAL A 397 -27.27 1.27 -3.28
N GLY A 398 -27.30 2.60 -3.42
CA GLY A 398 -26.75 3.28 -4.59
C GLY A 398 -27.46 2.99 -5.91
N THR A 399 -26.84 3.44 -7.00
CA THR A 399 -27.30 3.29 -8.37
C THR A 399 -27.21 1.86 -8.88
N LYS A 400 -26.34 1.03 -8.27
CA LYS A 400 -26.23 -0.40 -8.61
C LYS A 400 -27.30 -1.25 -7.94
N GLY A 401 -27.93 -0.76 -6.87
CA GLY A 401 -28.97 -1.47 -6.12
C GLY A 401 -28.47 -2.75 -5.44
N THR A 402 -27.15 -2.95 -5.30
CA THR A 402 -26.59 -4.07 -4.55
C THR A 402 -26.68 -3.78 -3.05
N THR A 403 -26.68 -4.83 -2.22
CA THR A 403 -26.78 -4.69 -0.76
C THR A 403 -26.29 -5.96 -0.07
N LEU A 404 -25.80 -5.82 1.16
CA LEU A 404 -25.39 -6.97 1.98
C LEU A 404 -26.59 -7.85 2.38
N GLU A 405 -27.82 -7.30 2.30
CA GLU A 405 -29.05 -8.04 2.56
C GLU A 405 -29.39 -9.06 1.48
N CYS A 406 -28.80 -8.92 0.29
CA CYS A 406 -28.93 -9.83 -0.84
C CYS A 406 -27.58 -10.48 -1.15
N PRO A 407 -27.06 -11.35 -0.26
CA PRO A 407 -25.77 -11.99 -0.47
C PRO A 407 -25.83 -12.97 -1.66
N PRO A 408 -24.75 -13.12 -2.44
CA PRO A 408 -24.60 -14.20 -3.43
C PRO A 408 -24.81 -15.58 -2.79
N GLN A 409 -25.03 -16.61 -3.63
CA GLN A 409 -25.09 -17.97 -3.09
C GLN A 409 -23.73 -18.38 -2.56
N SER A 410 -23.68 -18.98 -1.38
CA SER A 410 -22.42 -19.42 -0.78
C SER A 410 -21.78 -20.56 -1.58
N SER A 411 -22.57 -21.32 -2.33
CA SER A 411 -22.11 -22.33 -3.29
C SER A 411 -21.34 -21.74 -4.48
N GLN A 412 -21.48 -20.44 -4.75
CA GLN A 412 -20.77 -19.73 -5.82
C GLN A 412 -19.41 -19.19 -5.38
N PHE A 413 -19.05 -19.34 -4.11
CA PHE A 413 -17.76 -18.86 -3.59
C PHE A 413 -16.59 -19.59 -4.25
N ILE A 414 -15.62 -18.84 -4.76
CA ILE A 414 -14.43 -19.38 -5.46
C ILE A 414 -13.10 -19.01 -4.81
N GLY A 415 -13.11 -18.23 -3.73
CA GLY A 415 -11.92 -17.79 -3.00
C GLY A 415 -11.96 -16.33 -2.57
N THR A 416 -10.84 -15.85 -2.03
CA THR A 416 -10.67 -14.46 -1.60
C THR A 416 -9.42 -13.82 -2.19
N LEU A 417 -9.46 -12.52 -2.43
CA LEU A 417 -8.28 -11.69 -2.71
C LEU A 417 -7.96 -10.80 -1.50
N PRO A 418 -6.76 -10.90 -0.92
CA PRO A 418 -6.29 -9.92 0.04
C PRO A 418 -5.88 -8.65 -0.71
N VAL A 419 -6.71 -7.62 -0.63
CA VAL A 419 -6.44 -6.30 -1.23
C VAL A 419 -6.01 -5.35 -0.11
N SER A 420 -4.99 -4.53 -0.36
CA SER A 420 -4.50 -3.55 0.60
C SER A 420 -4.44 -2.19 -0.10
N LEU A 421 -5.31 -1.27 0.30
CA LEU A 421 -5.35 0.11 -0.19
C LEU A 421 -4.50 0.96 0.74
N VAL A 422 -3.19 0.93 0.52
CA VAL A 422 -2.25 1.66 1.37
C VAL A 422 -1.19 2.36 0.53
N PRO A 423 -1.20 3.70 0.43
CA PRO A 423 -2.24 4.61 0.92
C PRO A 423 -3.44 4.74 -0.05
N ALA A 424 -4.65 4.84 0.50
CA ALA A 424 -5.76 5.54 -0.14
C ALA A 424 -5.75 6.99 0.33
N THR A 425 -5.60 7.96 -0.58
CA THR A 425 -5.30 9.34 -0.19
C THR A 425 -6.07 10.38 -1.01
N THR A 426 -6.35 11.53 -0.41
CA THR A 426 -6.88 12.72 -1.12
C THR A 426 -5.81 13.42 -1.95
N GLY A 427 -4.55 13.04 -1.79
CA GLY A 427 -3.43 13.48 -2.64
C GLY A 427 -3.24 12.56 -3.85
N THR A 428 -2.01 12.47 -4.33
CA THR A 428 -1.64 11.62 -5.46
C THR A 428 -1.08 10.29 -4.97
N SER A 429 -1.68 9.19 -5.40
CA SER A 429 -1.11 7.84 -5.31
C SER A 429 -0.43 7.47 -6.63
N MET A 430 0.77 6.91 -6.57
CA MET A 430 1.53 6.51 -7.76
C MET A 430 2.13 5.12 -7.57
N LEU A 431 2.08 4.32 -8.62
CA LEU A 431 2.77 3.03 -8.70
C LEU A 431 3.68 3.05 -9.94
N PRO A 432 4.96 3.42 -9.82
CA PRO A 432 5.92 3.37 -10.92
C PRO A 432 6.46 1.95 -11.12
N ALA A 433 6.65 1.56 -12.38
CA ALA A 433 7.28 0.30 -12.78
C ALA A 433 8.07 0.48 -14.09
N PRO A 434 9.34 0.89 -14.05
CA PRO A 434 10.13 1.17 -15.26
C PRO A 434 10.30 -0.01 -16.22
N ASN A 435 10.21 -1.24 -15.72
CA ASN A 435 10.23 -2.48 -16.51
C ASN A 435 8.81 -2.98 -16.88
N GLY A 436 7.76 -2.29 -16.44
CA GLY A 436 6.36 -2.69 -16.58
C GLY A 436 5.91 -3.78 -15.60
N ALA A 437 6.75 -4.27 -14.70
CA ALA A 437 6.35 -5.18 -13.64
C ALA A 437 6.03 -4.37 -12.38
N PHE A 438 4.75 -4.06 -12.17
CA PHE A 438 4.27 -3.24 -11.05
C PHE A 438 4.20 -4.05 -9.75
N CYS A 439 3.95 -5.34 -9.85
CA CYS A 439 3.70 -6.20 -8.70
C CYS A 439 4.59 -7.42 -8.66
N ARG A 440 4.86 -7.91 -7.45
CA ARG A 440 5.65 -9.13 -7.23
C ARG A 440 4.98 -10.31 -7.93
N ALA A 441 5.77 -11.10 -8.65
CA ALA A 441 5.32 -12.26 -9.42
C ALA A 441 4.29 -11.93 -10.52
N GLN A 442 4.19 -10.67 -10.95
CA GLN A 442 3.46 -10.30 -12.15
C GLN A 442 4.10 -11.00 -13.36
N THR A 443 3.29 -11.75 -14.11
CA THR A 443 3.78 -12.61 -15.19
C THR A 443 3.90 -11.89 -16.53
N THR A 444 3.22 -10.75 -16.68
CA THR A 444 3.17 -9.98 -17.94
C THR A 444 3.43 -8.50 -17.64
N ALA A 445 4.39 -7.89 -18.32
CA ALA A 445 4.67 -6.46 -18.16
C ALA A 445 3.54 -5.57 -18.69
N GLY A 446 3.29 -4.45 -18.01
CA GLY A 446 2.23 -3.49 -18.30
C GLY A 446 1.18 -3.42 -17.19
N ALA A 447 0.12 -2.65 -17.44
CA ALA A 447 -1.00 -2.50 -16.52
C ALA A 447 -2.30 -2.39 -17.31
N PHE A 448 -3.37 -3.02 -16.83
CA PHE A 448 -4.73 -2.88 -17.38
C PHE A 448 -4.81 -3.18 -18.89
N GLY A 449 -4.04 -4.16 -19.36
CA GLY A 449 -3.91 -4.50 -20.77
C GLY A 449 -2.96 -3.64 -21.61
N LEU A 450 -2.37 -2.60 -21.02
CA LEU A 450 -1.43 -1.69 -21.69
C LEU A 450 0.01 -2.15 -21.47
N ALA A 451 0.58 -2.86 -22.43
CA ALA A 451 1.95 -3.41 -22.34
C ALA A 451 3.04 -2.31 -22.18
N GLY A 452 2.74 -1.09 -22.66
CA GLY A 452 3.61 0.07 -22.55
C GLY A 452 3.59 0.78 -21.20
N ALA A 453 2.66 0.42 -20.29
CA ALA A 453 2.48 1.11 -19.02
C ALA A 453 3.72 1.01 -18.12
N ARG A 454 4.18 2.14 -17.59
CA ARG A 454 5.32 2.27 -16.68
C ARG A 454 5.02 3.11 -15.45
N LEU A 455 3.91 3.82 -15.44
CA LEU A 455 3.44 4.55 -14.28
C LEU A 455 1.92 4.49 -14.24
N ILE A 456 1.38 4.23 -13.06
CA ILE A 456 -0.05 4.38 -12.77
C ILE A 456 -0.17 5.51 -11.75
N ARG A 457 -1.09 6.43 -11.99
CA ARG A 457 -1.35 7.57 -11.13
C ARG A 457 -2.85 7.65 -10.85
N GLU A 458 -3.20 7.76 -9.57
CA GLU A 458 -4.53 8.15 -9.11
C GLU A 458 -4.38 9.43 -8.30
N VAL A 459 -5.29 10.37 -8.50
CA VAL A 459 -5.30 11.70 -7.90
C VAL A 459 -6.63 11.85 -7.16
N GLY A 460 -6.54 11.86 -5.84
CA GLY A 460 -7.66 12.20 -4.99
C GLY A 460 -8.02 13.69 -5.09
N GLN A 461 -9.03 14.08 -4.31
CA GLN A 461 -9.44 15.47 -4.18
C GLN A 461 -9.40 15.85 -2.70
N PRO A 462 -8.68 16.93 -2.32
CA PRO A 462 -8.74 17.48 -0.98
C PRO A 462 -10.18 17.78 -0.53
N LEU A 463 -10.39 17.88 0.77
CA LEU A 463 -11.69 18.22 1.33
C LEU A 463 -12.13 19.62 0.84
N THR A 464 -13.32 19.68 0.25
CA THR A 464 -13.93 20.92 -0.25
C THR A 464 -15.26 21.14 0.47
N LEU A 465 -15.50 22.35 0.99
CA LEU A 465 -16.70 22.62 1.79
C LEU A 465 -17.97 22.50 0.93
N ALA A 466 -18.88 21.61 1.33
CA ALA A 466 -20.16 21.37 0.65
C ALA A 466 -21.37 21.79 1.50
N GLY A 467 -21.15 22.10 2.78
CA GLY A 467 -22.17 22.55 3.73
C GLY A 467 -21.60 22.67 5.14
N LEU A 468 -22.41 23.10 6.11
CA LEU A 468 -21.98 23.14 7.51
C LEU A 468 -21.62 21.72 7.99
N GLY A 469 -20.33 21.49 8.27
CA GLY A 469 -19.82 20.19 8.74
C GLY A 469 -19.70 19.10 7.67
N THR A 470 -19.94 19.43 6.39
CA THR A 470 -19.94 18.49 5.26
C THR A 470 -18.93 18.91 4.20
N PHE A 471 -18.14 17.95 3.72
CA PHE A 471 -17.09 18.16 2.72
C PHE A 471 -17.23 17.18 1.56
N THR A 472 -17.00 17.62 0.32
CA THR A 472 -16.78 16.73 -0.84
C THR A 472 -15.31 16.40 -0.99
N THR A 473 -15.00 15.16 -1.37
CA THR A 473 -13.63 14.67 -1.52
C THR A 473 -13.58 13.44 -2.43
N ALA A 474 -12.39 13.05 -2.84
CA ALA A 474 -12.13 11.78 -3.47
C ALA A 474 -10.82 11.18 -2.94
N LEU A 475 -10.78 9.87 -2.77
CA LEU A 475 -9.60 9.11 -2.43
C LEU A 475 -9.10 8.38 -3.67
N GLY A 476 -7.81 8.46 -3.97
CA GLY A 476 -7.13 7.69 -5.00
C GLY A 476 -6.17 6.68 -4.37
N ALA A 477 -6.09 5.49 -4.94
CA ALA A 477 -5.17 4.43 -4.51
C ALA A 477 -4.63 3.66 -5.71
N THR A 478 -3.32 3.42 -5.71
CA THR A 478 -2.65 2.46 -6.59
C THR A 478 -2.03 1.38 -5.71
N PHE A 479 -2.15 0.12 -6.10
CA PHE A 479 -1.81 -1.01 -5.24
C PHE A 479 -1.49 -2.27 -6.06
N CYS A 480 -1.01 -3.30 -5.37
CA CYS A 480 -0.81 -4.61 -5.95
C CYS A 480 -1.87 -5.60 -5.48
N ILE A 481 -2.38 -6.40 -6.42
CA ILE A 481 -3.29 -7.50 -6.15
C ILE A 481 -2.48 -8.78 -6.25
N PRO A 482 -2.35 -9.57 -5.17
CA PRO A 482 -1.65 -10.84 -5.21
C PRO A 482 -2.45 -11.89 -5.99
N ALA A 483 -1.83 -13.04 -6.26
CA ALA A 483 -2.55 -14.19 -6.80
C ALA A 483 -3.65 -14.63 -5.83
N SER A 484 -4.80 -15.02 -6.38
CA SER A 484 -5.89 -15.66 -5.63
C SER A 484 -5.58 -17.10 -5.27
N GLY A 485 -4.61 -17.73 -5.95
CA GLY A 485 -4.36 -19.17 -5.87
C GLY A 485 -5.29 -20.00 -6.76
N SER A 486 -6.21 -19.36 -7.49
CA SER A 486 -7.05 -19.97 -8.51
C SER A 486 -6.56 -19.57 -9.89
N SER A 487 -6.05 -20.53 -10.67
CA SER A 487 -5.55 -20.28 -12.02
C SER A 487 -6.62 -19.70 -12.96
N LEU A 488 -7.90 -20.00 -12.71
CA LEU A 488 -9.03 -19.43 -13.44
C LEU A 488 -9.16 -17.92 -13.18
N VAL A 489 -9.16 -17.51 -11.91
CA VAL A 489 -9.29 -16.10 -11.51
C VAL A 489 -8.03 -15.34 -11.91
N ASP A 490 -6.88 -15.91 -11.63
CA ASP A 490 -5.58 -15.29 -11.89
C ASP A 490 -5.35 -15.08 -13.39
N GLY A 491 -5.72 -16.05 -14.22
CA GLY A 491 -5.68 -15.89 -15.68
C GLY A 491 -6.69 -14.87 -16.21
N ALA A 492 -7.94 -14.92 -15.73
CA ALA A 492 -9.00 -14.03 -16.21
C ALA A 492 -8.75 -12.57 -15.84
N VAL A 493 -8.24 -12.32 -14.63
CA VAL A 493 -8.04 -10.98 -14.07
C VAL A 493 -6.55 -10.58 -14.09
N GLY A 494 -5.66 -11.36 -14.69
CA GLY A 494 -4.23 -11.01 -14.81
C GLY A 494 -3.53 -10.82 -13.47
N LEU A 495 -3.74 -11.74 -12.53
CA LEU A 495 -3.14 -11.71 -11.19
C LEU A 495 -1.93 -12.65 -11.09
N PRO A 496 -0.91 -12.34 -10.26
CA PRO A 496 -0.71 -11.07 -9.57
C PRO A 496 -0.54 -9.90 -10.54
N GLY A 497 -1.05 -8.73 -10.20
CA GLY A 497 -1.05 -7.58 -11.10
C GLY A 497 -1.39 -6.26 -10.41
N PRO A 498 -1.14 -5.13 -11.10
CA PRO A 498 -1.46 -3.81 -10.56
C PRO A 498 -2.96 -3.60 -10.45
N GLY A 499 -3.34 -2.80 -9.45
CA GLY A 499 -4.66 -2.24 -9.25
C GLY A 499 -4.60 -0.72 -9.12
N ALA A 500 -5.64 -0.05 -9.60
CA ALA A 500 -5.88 1.36 -9.34
C ALA A 500 -7.35 1.57 -9.04
N LEU A 501 -7.66 2.42 -8.08
CA LEU A 501 -9.03 2.83 -7.84
C LEU A 501 -9.11 4.27 -7.38
N SER A 502 -10.29 4.84 -7.59
CA SER A 502 -10.70 6.06 -6.93
C SER A 502 -12.13 5.95 -6.41
N ILE A 503 -12.42 6.67 -5.34
CA ILE A 503 -13.77 6.75 -4.74
C ILE A 503 -14.02 8.21 -4.38
N SER A 504 -15.07 8.79 -4.95
CA SER A 504 -15.57 10.11 -4.57
C SER A 504 -16.67 9.99 -3.52
N GLY A 505 -16.87 11.04 -2.73
CA GLY A 505 -17.90 11.02 -1.70
C GLY A 505 -18.06 12.33 -0.96
N THR A 506 -18.97 12.29 0.00
CA THR A 506 -19.17 13.33 1.01
C THR A 506 -18.71 12.83 2.36
N THR A 507 -18.00 13.67 3.09
CA THR A 507 -17.51 13.40 4.43
C THR A 507 -18.19 14.32 5.42
N THR A 508 -18.69 13.77 6.52
CA THR A 508 -19.22 14.54 7.66
C THR A 508 -18.39 14.25 8.89
N VAL A 509 -18.12 15.30 9.66
CA VAL A 509 -17.36 15.20 10.91
C VAL A 509 -18.31 15.45 12.07
N ASN A 510 -18.47 14.44 12.92
CA ASN A 510 -19.33 14.48 14.10
C ASN A 510 -18.45 14.40 15.35
N ILE A 511 -18.30 15.54 16.05
CA ILE A 511 -17.64 15.62 17.35
C ILE A 511 -18.77 15.90 18.38
N PRO A 512 -18.92 15.08 19.43
CA PRO A 512 -19.93 15.27 20.47
C PRO A 512 -19.79 16.56 21.27
#